data_AF-A0A2C9L9S3-F1
#
_entry.id   AF-A0A2C9L9S3-F1
#
_cell.length_a   1.000
_cell.length_b   1.000
_cell.length_c   1.000
_cell.angle_alpha   90.00
_cell.angle_beta   90.00
_cell.angle_gamma   90.00
#
_symmetry.space_group_name_H-M   'P 1'
#
loop_
_entity.id
_entity.type
_entity.pdbx_description
1 polymer ?
#
loop_
_entity_poly.entity_id
_entity_poly.type
_entity_poly.pdbx_seq_one_letter_code
_entity_poly.pdbx_strand_id
1 'polypeptide(L)'
;MESFQEKKTNNNQVAENNNLEEMEIEEKSCKLASLMLEVKKLIVLFCHTLKGYGFSVGRLLELLLEMRDRYSVILSDQWIDVFTDIFTEDNYTPILCDKPEDYVIICSQFPYTDKELDKSEYPRQFPFSQFVPSIYVQVKEYINACLKFSADLHLSHTEIDDMIRKSANQLLTKTLGACLSKLIKKPSLSLLQLIQISINMNYLEMSCEYLEEYISSLTGAEKDSVHIARLHGSSMFKDARSEAEQQIYQQLNLKIDEFLDLASYDWTISDSKGQASSYLMDLVVFLKSIFMSFTNLPVSSLYNLRLPLVTL
;
A
#
# COMPACT_ATOMS: atom_id res chain seq x y z
N MET A 1 35.27 19.46 -21.46
CA MET A 1 35.01 19.30 -20.01
C MET A 1 33.97 20.29 -19.51
N GLU A 2 33.94 21.53 -20.02
CA GLU A 2 32.92 22.54 -19.65
C GLU A 2 31.48 22.14 -20.05
N SER A 3 31.27 21.53 -21.23
CA SER A 3 29.94 21.10 -21.70
C SER A 3 29.27 19.97 -20.90
N PHE A 4 30.03 19.22 -20.11
CA PHE A 4 29.51 18.16 -19.22
C PHE A 4 29.16 18.69 -17.82
N GLN A 5 29.81 19.76 -17.37
CA GLN A 5 29.44 20.44 -16.12
C GLN A 5 28.16 21.26 -16.32
N GLU A 6 28.02 21.96 -17.45
CA GLU A 6 26.83 22.76 -17.77
C GLU A 6 25.54 21.93 -17.88
N LYS A 7 25.62 20.70 -18.44
CA LYS A 7 24.50 19.74 -18.47
C LYS A 7 24.11 19.20 -17.09
N LYS A 8 25.07 19.03 -16.17
CA LYS A 8 24.78 18.60 -14.78
C LYS A 8 24.10 19.70 -13.98
N THR A 9 24.51 20.95 -14.17
CA THR A 9 23.90 22.11 -13.50
C THR A 9 22.47 22.35 -14.00
N ASN A 10 22.22 22.22 -15.30
CA ASN A 10 20.88 22.34 -15.88
C ASN A 10 19.94 21.20 -15.43
N ASN A 11 20.42 19.96 -15.35
CA ASN A 11 19.58 18.84 -14.89
C ASN A 11 19.23 18.95 -13.40
N ASN A 12 20.13 19.46 -12.56
CA ASN A 12 19.84 19.71 -11.14
C ASN A 12 18.85 20.88 -10.96
N GLN A 13 18.95 21.95 -11.74
CA GLN A 13 18.00 23.06 -11.68
C GLN A 13 16.60 22.68 -12.19
N VAL A 14 16.50 21.80 -13.19
CA VAL A 14 15.20 21.26 -13.64
C VAL A 14 14.58 20.33 -12.60
N ALA A 15 15.38 19.49 -11.92
CA ALA A 15 14.90 18.64 -10.84
C ALA A 15 14.45 19.45 -9.60
N GLU A 16 15.20 20.50 -9.22
CA GLU A 16 14.83 21.42 -8.13
C GLU A 16 13.57 22.23 -8.46
N ASN A 17 13.43 22.73 -9.70
CA ASN A 17 12.22 23.46 -10.11
C ASN A 17 10.99 22.55 -10.19
N ASN A 18 11.13 21.31 -10.64
CA ASN A 18 10.03 20.34 -10.64
C ASN A 18 9.60 19.99 -9.21
N ASN A 19 10.55 19.80 -8.28
CA ASN A 19 10.24 19.53 -6.87
C ASN A 19 9.58 20.72 -6.16
N LEU A 20 9.93 21.97 -6.54
CA LEU A 20 9.29 23.18 -6.02
C LEU A 20 7.86 23.37 -6.56
N GLU A 21 7.63 23.04 -7.84
CA GLU A 21 6.30 23.04 -8.44
C GLU A 21 5.40 21.95 -7.84
N GLU A 22 5.93 20.74 -7.59
CA GLU A 22 5.22 19.64 -6.91
C GLU A 22 4.84 20.01 -5.47
N MET A 23 5.76 20.57 -4.67
CA MET A 23 5.46 21.07 -3.31
C MET A 23 4.39 22.17 -3.31
N GLU A 24 4.43 23.11 -4.26
CA GLU A 24 3.39 24.14 -4.37
C GLU A 24 2.02 23.55 -4.71
N ILE A 25 1.97 22.48 -5.51
CA ILE A 25 0.73 21.81 -5.89
C ILE A 25 0.15 21.03 -4.70
N GLU A 26 0.97 20.32 -3.94
CA GLU A 26 0.57 19.61 -2.70
C GLU A 26 0.02 20.58 -1.65
N GLU A 27 0.71 21.69 -1.41
CA GLU A 27 0.27 22.71 -0.45
C GLU A 27 -1.04 23.37 -0.90
N LYS A 28 -1.21 23.61 -2.20
CA LYS A 28 -2.46 24.13 -2.79
C LYS A 28 -3.61 23.14 -2.66
N SER A 29 -3.37 21.84 -2.89
CA SER A 29 -4.39 20.81 -2.78
C SER A 29 -4.86 20.66 -1.33
N CYS A 30 -3.95 20.58 -0.36
CA CYS A 30 -4.28 20.52 1.07
C CYS A 30 -5.08 21.74 1.54
N LYS A 31 -4.71 22.94 1.06
CA LYS A 31 -5.47 24.18 1.28
C LYS A 31 -6.87 24.12 0.66
N LEU A 32 -7.02 23.48 -0.50
CA LEU A 32 -8.31 23.36 -1.18
C LEU A 32 -9.28 22.41 -0.43
N ALA A 33 -8.79 21.26 0.04
CA ALA A 33 -9.61 20.32 0.82
C ALA A 33 -10.10 20.95 2.13
N SER A 34 -9.20 21.63 2.86
CA SER A 34 -9.53 22.33 4.11
C SER A 34 -10.51 23.49 3.88
N LEU A 35 -10.28 24.33 2.87
CA LEU A 35 -11.19 25.40 2.48
C LEU A 35 -12.59 24.86 2.17
N MET A 36 -12.68 23.71 1.49
CA MET A 36 -13.98 23.16 1.13
C MET A 36 -14.78 22.67 2.34
N LEU A 37 -14.11 22.19 3.40
CA LEU A 37 -14.76 21.89 4.68
C LEU A 37 -15.25 23.17 5.38
N GLU A 38 -14.54 24.29 5.26
CA GLU A 38 -14.99 25.57 5.81
C GLU A 38 -16.23 26.10 5.08
N VAL A 39 -16.21 26.06 3.73
CA VAL A 39 -17.36 26.42 2.91
C VAL A 39 -18.55 25.51 3.24
N LYS A 40 -18.32 24.20 3.41
CA LYS A 40 -19.36 23.25 3.86
C LYS A 40 -20.02 23.72 5.14
N LYS A 41 -19.24 24.08 6.17
CA LYS A 41 -19.76 24.55 7.47
C LYS A 41 -20.65 25.79 7.30
N LEU A 42 -20.24 26.75 6.47
CA LEU A 42 -21.02 27.97 6.20
C LEU A 42 -22.34 27.65 5.52
N ILE A 43 -22.34 26.79 4.49
CA ILE A 43 -23.55 26.37 3.78
C ILE A 43 -24.49 25.63 4.73
N VAL A 44 -23.98 24.71 5.55
CA VAL A 44 -24.77 23.98 6.56
C VAL A 44 -25.39 24.94 7.57
N LEU A 45 -24.66 25.94 8.07
CA LEU A 45 -25.21 26.95 8.99
C LEU A 45 -26.31 27.79 8.32
N PHE A 46 -26.10 28.14 7.05
CA PHE A 46 -27.09 28.86 6.27
C PHE A 46 -28.36 28.03 6.04
N CYS A 47 -28.23 26.73 5.76
CA CYS A 47 -29.34 25.78 5.69
C CYS A 47 -30.15 25.75 7.01
N HIS A 48 -29.49 25.64 8.16
CA HIS A 48 -30.16 25.67 9.46
C HIS A 48 -30.95 26.96 9.67
N THR A 49 -30.35 28.10 9.30
CA THR A 49 -31.00 29.41 9.41
C THR A 49 -32.24 29.49 8.54
N LEU A 50 -32.14 29.14 7.25
CA LEU A 50 -33.27 29.16 6.30
C LEU A 50 -34.40 28.23 6.71
N LYS A 51 -34.06 27.02 7.19
CA LYS A 51 -35.03 26.03 7.68
C LYS A 51 -35.77 26.56 8.91
N GLY A 52 -35.09 27.30 9.80
CA GLY A 52 -35.69 27.97 10.95
C GLY A 52 -36.75 29.03 10.57
N TYR A 53 -36.60 29.67 9.41
CA TYR A 53 -37.59 30.61 8.85
C TYR A 53 -38.66 29.94 7.96
N GLY A 54 -38.63 28.60 7.82
CA GLY A 54 -39.59 27.84 7.02
C GLY A 54 -39.30 27.78 5.51
N PHE A 55 -38.11 28.21 5.07
CA PHE A 55 -37.70 28.08 3.67
C PHE A 55 -37.22 26.66 3.34
N SER A 56 -37.42 26.23 2.09
CA SER A 56 -36.90 24.95 1.60
C SER A 56 -35.39 25.02 1.34
N VAL A 57 -34.66 23.98 1.75
CA VAL A 57 -33.18 23.91 1.64
C VAL A 57 -32.68 22.81 0.70
N GLY A 58 -33.58 22.16 -0.05
CA GLY A 58 -33.25 20.99 -0.87
C GLY A 58 -32.11 21.22 -1.86
N ARG A 59 -32.10 22.36 -2.57
CA ARG A 59 -31.03 22.71 -3.51
C ARG A 59 -29.66 22.91 -2.86
N LEU A 60 -29.64 23.42 -1.63
CA LEU A 60 -28.39 23.58 -0.89
C LEU A 60 -27.86 22.23 -0.39
N LEU A 61 -28.76 21.29 -0.04
CA LEU A 61 -28.38 19.91 0.28
C LEU A 61 -27.83 19.18 -0.96
N GLU A 62 -28.47 19.34 -2.13
CA GLU A 62 -27.93 18.83 -3.41
C GLU A 62 -26.53 19.37 -3.70
N LEU A 63 -26.31 20.69 -3.51
CA LEU A 63 -25.00 21.31 -3.67
C LEU A 63 -23.96 20.71 -2.70
N LEU A 64 -24.32 20.47 -1.43
CA LEU A 64 -23.42 19.84 -0.47
C LEU A 64 -23.01 18.42 -0.87
N LEU A 65 -23.92 17.66 -1.50
CA LEU A 65 -23.61 16.34 -2.06
C LEU A 65 -22.70 16.42 -3.30
N GLU A 66 -22.88 17.42 -4.16
CA GLU A 66 -21.96 17.63 -5.29
C GLU A 66 -20.56 18.07 -4.81
N MET A 67 -20.52 18.96 -3.82
CA MET A 67 -19.27 19.35 -3.16
C MET A 67 -18.57 18.13 -2.57
N ARG A 68 -19.29 17.22 -1.91
CA ARG A 68 -18.70 15.96 -1.41
C ARG A 68 -17.97 15.20 -2.51
N ASP A 69 -18.60 15.03 -3.67
CA ASP A 69 -17.99 14.23 -4.74
C ASP A 69 -16.69 14.87 -5.23
N ARG A 70 -16.63 16.22 -5.29
CA ARG A 70 -15.38 16.95 -5.55
C ARG A 70 -14.36 16.78 -4.43
N TYR A 71 -14.80 16.72 -3.18
CA TYR A 71 -13.92 16.55 -2.01
C TYR A 71 -13.19 15.22 -2.11
N SER A 72 -13.94 14.15 -2.39
CA SER A 72 -13.40 12.80 -2.50
C SER A 72 -12.38 12.68 -3.62
N VAL A 73 -12.55 13.41 -4.73
CA VAL A 73 -11.55 13.45 -5.82
C VAL A 73 -10.28 14.15 -5.34
N ILE A 74 -10.38 15.36 -4.77
CA ILE A 74 -9.22 16.11 -4.25
C ILE A 74 -8.47 15.30 -3.20
N LEU A 75 -9.20 14.64 -2.30
CA LEU A 75 -8.63 13.79 -1.25
C LEU A 75 -7.95 12.55 -1.85
N SER A 76 -8.55 11.93 -2.88
CA SER A 76 -7.93 10.79 -3.57
C SER A 76 -6.61 11.18 -4.23
N ASP A 77 -6.54 12.36 -4.85
CA ASP A 77 -5.34 12.85 -5.50
C ASP A 77 -4.22 13.11 -4.48
N GLN A 78 -4.51 13.75 -3.35
CA GLN A 78 -3.55 13.95 -2.25
C GLN A 78 -2.98 12.64 -1.71
N TRP A 79 -3.79 11.59 -1.66
CA TRP A 79 -3.36 10.30 -1.12
C TRP A 79 -2.45 9.54 -2.09
N ILE A 80 -2.38 9.92 -3.37
CA ILE A 80 -1.38 9.38 -4.32
C ILE A 80 0.03 9.72 -3.82
N ASP A 81 0.25 10.97 -3.43
CA ASP A 81 1.54 11.47 -2.99
C ASP A 81 1.93 10.81 -1.67
N VAL A 82 1.00 10.78 -0.71
CA VAL A 82 1.17 10.07 0.58
C VAL A 82 1.57 8.61 0.39
N PHE A 83 0.92 7.87 -0.52
CA PHE A 83 1.30 6.48 -0.78
C PHE A 83 2.65 6.38 -1.49
N THR A 84 2.95 7.30 -2.40
CA THR A 84 4.23 7.34 -3.11
C THR A 84 5.40 7.61 -2.17
N ASP A 85 5.20 8.48 -1.18
CA ASP A 85 6.18 8.78 -0.13
C ASP A 85 6.44 7.55 0.73
N ILE A 86 5.38 6.87 1.19
CA ILE A 86 5.53 5.60 1.95
C ILE A 86 6.35 4.59 1.16
N PHE A 87 6.12 4.46 -0.15
CA PHE A 87 6.88 3.52 -0.98
C PHE A 87 8.33 3.95 -1.19
N THR A 88 8.61 5.24 -1.13
CA THR A 88 9.96 5.76 -1.33
C THR A 88 10.79 5.69 -0.06
N GLU A 89 10.15 5.89 1.10
CA GLU A 89 10.78 5.81 2.42
C GLU A 89 10.96 4.39 2.94
N ASP A 90 10.10 3.44 2.55
CA ASP A 90 10.18 2.06 3.03
C ASP A 90 11.47 1.36 2.58
N ASN A 91 12.09 0.64 3.51
CA ASN A 91 13.31 -0.12 3.24
C ASN A 91 13.03 -1.54 2.73
N TYR A 92 11.76 -1.96 2.68
CA TYR A 92 11.31 -3.29 2.28
C TYR A 92 12.05 -4.42 3.01
N THR A 93 12.24 -4.26 4.32
CA THR A 93 12.76 -5.29 5.20
C THR A 93 11.79 -5.57 6.35
N PRO A 94 11.73 -6.82 6.85
CA PRO A 94 10.98 -7.16 8.06
C PRO A 94 11.29 -6.20 9.23
N ILE A 95 10.27 -5.72 9.94
CA ILE A 95 10.48 -4.82 11.08
C ILE A 95 11.11 -5.59 12.24
N LEU A 96 12.27 -5.13 12.72
CA LEU A 96 12.91 -5.63 13.92
C LEU A 96 12.56 -4.75 15.12
N CYS A 97 12.11 -5.36 16.20
CA CYS A 97 11.83 -4.70 17.47
C CYS A 97 12.80 -5.25 18.52
N ASP A 98 13.73 -4.40 18.96
CA ASP A 98 14.68 -4.75 20.01
C ASP A 98 14.06 -4.59 21.41
N LYS A 99 13.04 -3.74 21.54
CA LYS A 99 12.38 -3.42 22.81
C LYS A 99 10.88 -3.69 22.78
N PRO A 100 10.27 -3.94 23.95
CA PRO A 100 8.82 -4.03 24.06
C PRO A 100 8.07 -2.77 23.64
N GLU A 101 8.67 -1.60 23.84
CA GLU A 101 8.10 -0.31 23.43
C GLU A 101 7.86 -0.27 21.92
N ASP A 102 8.86 -0.70 21.13
CA ASP A 102 8.79 -0.71 19.67
C ASP A 102 7.69 -1.66 19.19
N TYR A 103 7.56 -2.84 19.82
CA TYR A 103 6.52 -3.82 19.51
C TYR A 103 5.11 -3.23 19.74
N VAL A 104 4.89 -2.56 20.87
CA VAL A 104 3.60 -1.94 21.20
C VAL A 104 3.25 -0.82 20.20
N ILE A 105 4.22 -0.03 19.77
CA ILE A 105 4.00 1.01 18.75
C ILE A 105 3.48 0.39 17.46
N ILE A 106 4.12 -0.67 16.96
CA ILE A 106 3.68 -1.33 15.72
C ILE A 106 2.29 -1.96 15.89
N CYS A 107 2.03 -2.66 16.99
CA CYS A 107 0.71 -3.24 17.27
C CYS A 107 -0.39 -2.19 17.44
N SER A 108 -0.06 -0.96 17.84
CA SER A 108 -1.02 0.14 17.91
C SER A 108 -1.40 0.70 16.53
N GLN A 109 -0.49 0.61 15.57
CA GLN A 109 -0.69 1.08 14.21
C GLN A 109 -1.39 0.02 13.36
N PHE A 110 -0.99 -1.24 13.50
CA PHE A 110 -1.50 -2.36 12.71
C PHE A 110 -1.97 -3.51 13.62
N PRO A 111 -3.24 -3.93 13.52
CA PRO A 111 -3.74 -5.07 14.30
C PRO A 111 -3.09 -6.38 13.81
N TYR A 112 -2.07 -6.82 14.53
CA TYR A 112 -1.38 -8.08 14.29
C TYR A 112 -1.35 -8.91 15.58
N THR A 113 -1.59 -10.21 15.47
CA THR A 113 -1.55 -11.13 16.60
C THR A 113 -0.87 -12.41 16.18
N ASP A 114 0.26 -12.71 16.81
CA ASP A 114 1.01 -13.91 16.59
C ASP A 114 1.44 -14.51 17.93
N LYS A 115 0.84 -15.65 18.27
CA LYS A 115 1.04 -16.33 19.55
C LYS A 115 2.46 -16.86 19.73
N GLU A 116 3.19 -17.10 18.63
CA GLU A 116 4.58 -17.54 18.69
C GLU A 116 5.50 -16.34 18.90
N LEU A 117 5.26 -15.25 18.17
CA LEU A 117 6.00 -14.00 18.34
C LEU A 117 5.80 -13.41 19.75
N ASP A 118 4.58 -13.49 20.28
CA ASP A 118 4.25 -13.01 21.63
C ASP A 118 5.01 -13.75 22.74
N LYS A 119 5.44 -14.99 22.49
CA LYS A 119 6.21 -15.82 23.44
C LYS A 119 7.72 -15.72 23.24
N SER A 120 8.16 -15.17 22.11
CA SER A 120 9.59 -15.04 21.79
C SER A 120 10.28 -13.98 22.64
N GLU A 121 11.55 -14.21 22.95
CA GLU A 121 12.44 -13.22 23.56
C GLU A 121 12.83 -12.17 22.51
N TYR A 122 13.24 -10.98 22.98
CA TYR A 122 13.71 -9.92 22.09
C TYR A 122 15.12 -10.24 21.55
N PRO A 123 15.44 -9.86 20.30
CA PRO A 123 14.63 -9.03 19.40
C PRO A 123 13.53 -9.82 18.68
N ARG A 124 12.35 -9.21 18.57
CA ARG A 124 11.19 -9.76 17.84
C ARG A 124 11.18 -9.23 16.42
N GLN A 125 10.82 -10.07 15.46
CA GLN A 125 10.78 -9.70 14.06
C GLN A 125 9.36 -9.87 13.50
N PHE A 126 8.77 -8.79 13.00
CA PHE A 126 7.53 -8.86 12.24
C PHE A 126 7.81 -9.35 10.82
N PRO A 127 6.89 -10.11 10.22
CA PRO A 127 7.06 -10.65 8.87
C PRO A 127 6.92 -9.61 7.75
N PHE A 128 6.37 -8.42 8.06
CA PHE A 128 6.14 -7.31 7.13
C PHE A 128 7.07 -6.11 7.40
N SER A 129 7.24 -5.24 6.41
CA SER A 129 7.96 -3.97 6.56
C SER A 129 7.06 -2.83 7.03
N GLN A 130 7.62 -1.64 7.29
CA GLN A 130 6.88 -0.43 7.70
C GLN A 130 5.82 0.01 6.69
N PHE A 131 5.96 -0.45 5.45
CA PHE A 131 4.93 -0.40 4.42
C PHE A 131 3.53 -0.77 4.93
N VAL A 132 3.38 -1.90 5.64
CA VAL A 132 2.05 -2.42 6.00
C VAL A 132 1.36 -1.55 7.05
N PRO A 133 1.98 -1.25 8.22
CA PRO A 133 1.38 -0.34 9.19
C PRO A 133 1.11 1.05 8.62
N SER A 134 2.04 1.60 7.83
CA SER A 134 1.92 2.94 7.27
C SER A 134 0.73 3.04 6.31
N ILE A 135 0.58 2.09 5.38
CA ILE A 135 -0.57 2.07 4.47
C ILE A 135 -1.88 1.90 5.25
N TYR A 136 -1.92 0.99 6.22
CA TYR A 136 -3.13 0.77 7.02
C TYR A 136 -3.57 2.04 7.79
N VAL A 137 -2.62 2.75 8.41
CA VAL A 137 -2.89 4.02 9.09
C VAL A 137 -3.41 5.07 8.11
N GLN A 138 -2.78 5.23 6.94
CA GLN A 138 -3.22 6.24 5.97
C GLN A 138 -4.60 5.95 5.36
N VAL A 139 -4.97 4.67 5.20
CA VAL A 139 -6.33 4.28 4.79
C VAL A 139 -7.34 4.65 5.89
N LYS A 140 -7.01 4.46 7.17
CA LYS A 140 -7.87 4.91 8.27
C LYS A 140 -8.01 6.43 8.32
N GLU A 141 -6.92 7.18 8.12
CA GLU A 141 -6.96 8.64 8.03
C GLU A 141 -7.84 9.13 6.87
N TYR A 142 -7.76 8.48 5.71
CA TYR A 142 -8.66 8.77 4.60
C TYR A 142 -10.14 8.55 4.97
N ILE A 143 -10.44 7.41 5.60
CA ILE A 143 -11.80 7.07 6.06
C ILE A 143 -12.32 8.15 7.04
N ASN A 144 -11.48 8.58 7.98
CA ASN A 144 -11.81 9.65 8.92
C ASN A 144 -12.05 10.99 8.22
N ALA A 145 -11.25 11.32 7.21
CA ALA A 145 -11.43 12.53 6.41
C ALA A 145 -12.75 12.50 5.61
N CYS A 146 -13.14 11.36 5.04
CA CYS A 146 -14.45 11.18 4.41
C CYS A 146 -15.59 11.34 5.42
N LEU A 147 -15.45 10.75 6.61
CA LEU A 147 -16.45 10.83 7.68
C LEU A 147 -16.66 12.28 8.17
N LYS A 148 -15.56 13.02 8.32
CA LYS A 148 -15.57 14.44 8.68
C LYS A 148 -16.35 15.30 7.69
N PHE A 149 -16.29 14.96 6.39
CA PHE A 149 -17.10 15.63 5.39
C PHE A 149 -18.60 15.31 5.59
N SER A 150 -18.95 14.04 5.83
CA SER A 150 -20.35 13.63 5.98
C SER A 150 -21.08 14.13 7.23
N ALA A 151 -20.34 14.62 8.24
CA ALA A 151 -20.94 15.25 9.40
C ALA A 151 -21.91 16.39 8.98
N ASP A 152 -22.99 16.57 9.72
CA ASP A 152 -23.96 17.67 9.53
C ASP A 152 -24.70 17.71 8.18
N LEU A 153 -24.63 16.65 7.37
CA LEU A 153 -25.40 16.52 6.13
C LEU A 153 -26.83 15.97 6.34
N HIS A 154 -27.23 15.69 7.58
CA HIS A 154 -28.51 15.05 7.94
C HIS A 154 -28.75 13.69 7.25
N LEU A 155 -27.67 12.99 6.94
CA LEU A 155 -27.71 11.63 6.38
C LEU A 155 -28.01 10.61 7.48
N SER A 156 -28.71 9.54 7.12
CA SER A 156 -28.89 8.37 7.99
C SER A 156 -27.55 7.63 8.19
N HIS A 157 -27.46 6.86 9.28
CA HIS A 157 -26.28 6.02 9.56
C HIS A 157 -25.96 5.06 8.40
N THR A 158 -26.99 4.52 7.74
CA THR A 158 -26.86 3.64 6.57
C THR A 158 -26.30 4.37 5.35
N GLU A 159 -26.77 5.60 5.08
CA GLU A 159 -26.24 6.40 3.96
C GLU A 159 -24.79 6.82 4.17
N ILE A 160 -24.41 7.13 5.42
CA ILE A 160 -23.02 7.42 5.77
C ILE A 160 -22.16 6.17 5.57
N ASP A 161 -22.61 5.01 6.06
CA ASP A 161 -21.89 3.74 5.92
C ASP A 161 -21.63 3.37 4.45
N ASP A 162 -22.67 3.37 3.61
CA ASP A 162 -22.56 3.10 2.18
C ASP A 162 -21.58 4.07 1.48
N MET A 163 -21.65 5.34 1.85
CA MET A 163 -20.79 6.38 1.30
C MET A 163 -19.32 6.21 1.69
N ILE A 164 -19.04 5.90 2.96
CA ILE A 164 -17.67 5.66 3.45
C ILE A 164 -17.10 4.40 2.78
N ARG A 165 -17.87 3.32 2.70
CA ARG A 165 -17.43 2.08 2.03
C ARG A 165 -17.14 2.29 0.55
N LYS A 166 -18.00 3.04 -0.16
CA LYS A 166 -17.75 3.40 -1.56
C LYS A 166 -16.46 4.20 -1.73
N SER A 167 -16.23 5.17 -0.84
CA SER A 167 -15.02 6.01 -0.86
C SER A 167 -13.75 5.22 -0.53
N ALA A 168 -13.81 4.33 0.46
CA ALA A 168 -12.71 3.43 0.81
C ALA A 168 -12.41 2.45 -0.33
N ASN A 169 -13.44 1.89 -0.98
CA ASN A 169 -13.25 1.06 -2.16
C ASN A 169 -12.60 1.82 -3.31
N GLN A 170 -12.98 3.07 -3.54
CA GLN A 170 -12.35 3.91 -4.55
C GLN A 170 -10.87 4.15 -4.24
N LEU A 171 -10.53 4.49 -2.99
CA LEU A 171 -9.14 4.66 -2.56
C LEU A 171 -8.34 3.37 -2.77
N LEU A 172 -8.83 2.24 -2.24
CA LEU A 172 -8.11 0.97 -2.29
C LEU A 172 -7.94 0.48 -3.72
N THR A 173 -9.01 0.46 -4.52
CA THR A 173 -8.98 -0.17 -5.85
C THR A 173 -8.40 0.73 -6.94
N LYS A 174 -8.68 2.03 -6.91
CA LYS A 174 -8.21 2.95 -7.96
C LYS A 174 -6.90 3.62 -7.55
N THR A 175 -6.88 4.30 -6.41
CA THR A 175 -5.73 5.12 -6.01
C THR A 175 -4.55 4.24 -5.60
N LEU A 176 -4.71 3.46 -4.53
CA LEU A 176 -3.67 2.58 -4.02
C LEU A 176 -3.31 1.50 -5.05
N GLY A 177 -4.30 0.88 -5.70
CA GLY A 177 -4.07 -0.09 -6.77
C GLY A 177 -3.20 0.45 -7.92
N ALA A 178 -3.44 1.69 -8.38
CA ALA A 178 -2.60 2.32 -9.40
C ALA A 178 -1.17 2.60 -8.89
N CYS A 179 -1.05 3.09 -7.66
CA CYS A 179 0.27 3.35 -7.05
C CYS A 179 1.08 2.06 -6.89
N LEU A 180 0.44 0.96 -6.47
CA LEU A 180 1.05 -0.36 -6.35
C LEU A 180 1.50 -0.92 -7.69
N SER A 181 0.65 -0.85 -8.72
CA SER A 181 1.04 -1.35 -10.05
C SER A 181 2.23 -0.54 -10.62
N LYS A 182 2.28 0.77 -10.36
CA LYS A 182 3.43 1.63 -10.70
C LYS A 182 4.69 1.20 -9.92
N LEU A 183 4.56 0.91 -8.62
CA LEU A 183 5.65 0.45 -7.78
C LEU A 183 6.22 -0.89 -8.30
N ILE A 184 5.38 -1.90 -8.50
CA ILE A 184 5.79 -3.26 -8.88
C ILE A 184 6.49 -3.28 -10.26
N LYS A 185 6.10 -2.37 -11.16
CA LYS A 185 6.72 -2.23 -12.48
C LYS A 185 8.05 -1.45 -12.48
N LYS A 186 8.49 -0.93 -11.33
CA LYS A 186 9.72 -0.13 -11.23
C LYS A 186 10.95 -1.03 -11.42
N PRO A 187 11.81 -0.77 -12.42
CA PRO A 187 12.94 -1.65 -12.74
C PRO A 187 14.06 -1.63 -11.68
N SER A 188 14.06 -0.65 -10.78
CA SER A 188 15.06 -0.53 -9.72
C SER A 188 14.81 -1.46 -8.53
N LEU A 189 13.67 -2.16 -8.48
CA LEU A 189 13.35 -3.07 -7.39
C LEU A 189 14.18 -4.35 -7.50
N SER A 190 14.90 -4.67 -6.43
CA SER A 190 15.61 -5.94 -6.30
C SER A 190 14.64 -7.09 -6.05
N LEU A 191 15.07 -8.31 -6.38
CA LEU A 191 14.31 -9.54 -6.14
C LEU A 191 13.83 -9.66 -4.68
N LEU A 192 14.68 -9.34 -3.70
CA LEU A 192 14.31 -9.40 -2.28
C LEU A 192 13.24 -8.36 -1.91
N GLN A 193 13.32 -7.16 -2.47
CA GLN A 193 12.29 -6.12 -2.25
C GLN A 193 10.95 -6.54 -2.85
N LEU A 194 10.94 -7.13 -4.05
CA LEU A 194 9.72 -7.66 -4.65
C LEU A 194 9.10 -8.78 -3.80
N ILE A 195 9.93 -9.68 -3.26
CA ILE A 195 9.48 -10.73 -2.33
C ILE A 195 8.84 -10.09 -1.09
N GLN A 196 9.51 -9.10 -0.48
CA GLN A 196 8.94 -8.40 0.68
C GLN A 196 7.64 -7.66 0.35
N ILE A 197 7.54 -7.03 -0.82
CA ILE A 197 6.30 -6.41 -1.29
C ILE A 197 5.19 -7.44 -1.42
N SER A 198 5.45 -8.63 -1.98
CA SER A 198 4.48 -9.72 -2.06
C SER A 198 3.99 -10.16 -0.67
N ILE A 199 4.90 -10.29 0.30
CA ILE A 199 4.57 -10.60 1.70
C ILE A 199 3.71 -9.48 2.31
N ASN A 200 4.08 -8.22 2.09
CA ASN A 200 3.32 -7.07 2.57
C ASN A 200 1.89 -7.05 2.02
N MET A 201 1.69 -7.40 0.74
CA MET A 201 0.35 -7.52 0.15
C MET A 201 -0.51 -8.56 0.86
N ASN A 202 0.08 -9.68 1.30
CA ASN A 202 -0.64 -10.70 2.05
C ASN A 202 -1.18 -10.14 3.38
N TYR A 203 -0.38 -9.36 4.10
CA TYR A 203 -0.84 -8.74 5.36
C TYR A 203 -1.85 -7.61 5.14
N LEU A 204 -1.69 -6.82 4.07
CA LEU A 204 -2.68 -5.81 3.71
C LEU A 204 -4.00 -6.43 3.26
N GLU A 205 -3.96 -7.57 2.56
CA GLU A 205 -5.15 -8.34 2.18
C GLU A 205 -5.97 -8.76 3.42
N MET A 206 -5.28 -9.28 4.45
CA MET A 206 -5.90 -9.65 5.74
C MET A 206 -6.45 -8.43 6.48
N SER A 207 -5.82 -7.27 6.30
CA SER A 207 -6.22 -6.04 7.00
C SER A 207 -7.58 -5.49 6.59
N CYS A 208 -8.09 -5.89 5.41
CA CYS A 208 -9.40 -5.46 4.92
C CYS A 208 -10.54 -5.81 5.88
N GLU A 209 -10.48 -6.95 6.58
CA GLU A 209 -11.49 -7.34 7.57
C GLU A 209 -11.51 -6.36 8.75
N TYR A 210 -10.33 -5.94 9.22
CA TYR A 210 -10.22 -4.93 10.29
C TYR A 210 -10.69 -3.56 9.83
N LEU A 211 -10.48 -3.20 8.56
CA LEU A 211 -11.02 -1.95 7.99
C LEU A 211 -12.55 -1.98 7.89
N GLU A 212 -13.13 -3.11 7.51
CA GLU A 212 -14.59 -3.28 7.49
C GLU A 212 -15.19 -3.12 8.88
N GLU A 213 -14.60 -3.77 9.89
CA GLU A 213 -15.02 -3.62 11.28
C GLU A 213 -14.85 -2.18 11.78
N TYR A 214 -13.74 -1.53 11.42
CA TYR A 214 -13.49 -0.14 11.76
C TYR A 214 -14.56 0.79 11.17
N ILE A 215 -14.92 0.63 9.89
CA ILE A 215 -15.98 1.42 9.25
C ILE A 215 -17.32 1.21 9.97
N SER A 216 -17.72 -0.04 10.22
CA SER A 216 -18.96 -0.34 10.95
C SER A 216 -18.99 0.29 12.35
N SER A 217 -17.85 0.28 13.06
CA SER A 217 -17.73 0.88 14.39
C SER A 217 -17.87 2.41 14.37
N LEU A 218 -17.40 3.07 13.30
CA LEU A 218 -17.51 4.52 13.14
C LEU A 218 -18.91 4.97 12.75
N THR A 219 -19.59 4.20 11.90
CA THR A 219 -20.90 4.58 11.32
C THR A 219 -22.05 4.17 12.22
N GLY A 220 -21.84 3.22 13.14
CA GLY A 220 -22.88 2.66 14.01
C GLY A 220 -23.81 1.68 13.31
N ALA A 221 -23.46 1.23 12.11
CA ALA A 221 -24.23 0.23 11.36
C ALA A 221 -24.10 -1.16 12.02
N GLU A 222 -25.23 -1.85 12.22
CA GLU A 222 -25.24 -3.20 12.81
C GLU A 222 -24.56 -4.22 11.87
N LYS A 223 -23.67 -5.05 12.45
CA LYS A 223 -22.83 -6.04 11.75
C LYS A 223 -23.61 -7.12 10.98
N ASP A 224 -24.89 -7.34 11.29
CA ASP A 224 -25.70 -8.48 10.81
C ASP A 224 -26.61 -8.18 9.62
N SER A 225 -26.52 -6.99 9.00
CA SER A 225 -27.26 -6.76 7.76
C SER A 225 -26.60 -7.50 6.59
N VAL A 226 -27.32 -8.46 6.02
CA VAL A 226 -26.91 -9.31 4.86
C VAL A 226 -26.52 -8.49 3.61
N HIS A 227 -26.68 -7.17 3.63
CA HIS A 227 -26.47 -6.24 2.53
C HIS A 227 -25.26 -5.30 2.70
N ILE A 228 -24.39 -5.48 3.70
CA ILE A 228 -23.21 -4.62 3.87
C ILE A 228 -22.28 -4.76 2.67
N ALA A 229 -21.97 -3.64 2.03
CA ALA A 229 -20.96 -3.59 0.97
C ALA A 229 -19.59 -3.98 1.52
N ARG A 230 -18.99 -5.04 0.98
CA ARG A 230 -17.64 -5.46 1.35
C ARG A 230 -16.59 -4.56 0.72
N LEU A 231 -15.42 -4.51 1.34
CA LEU A 231 -14.25 -3.89 0.75
C LEU A 231 -13.72 -4.80 -0.36
N HIS A 232 -13.48 -4.21 -1.53
CA HIS A 232 -12.85 -4.85 -2.67
C HIS A 232 -11.32 -4.78 -2.60
N GLY A 233 -10.77 -4.28 -1.48
CA GLY A 233 -9.34 -4.22 -1.22
C GLY A 233 -8.67 -5.59 -1.30
N SER A 234 -9.29 -6.65 -0.76
CA SER A 234 -8.69 -7.99 -0.78
C SER A 234 -8.49 -8.54 -2.18
N SER A 235 -9.41 -8.29 -3.12
CA SER A 235 -9.20 -8.69 -4.53
C SER A 235 -8.06 -7.90 -5.16
N MET A 236 -8.02 -6.59 -4.93
CA MET A 236 -6.97 -5.73 -5.47
C MET A 236 -5.58 -6.13 -4.94
N PHE A 237 -5.43 -6.41 -3.63
CA PHE A 237 -4.16 -6.86 -3.07
C PHE A 237 -3.75 -8.24 -3.59
N LYS A 238 -4.70 -9.16 -3.85
CA LYS A 238 -4.42 -10.43 -4.52
C LYS A 238 -3.89 -10.23 -5.94
N ASP A 239 -4.52 -9.35 -6.71
CA ASP A 239 -4.12 -9.06 -8.09
C ASP A 239 -2.73 -8.40 -8.11
N ALA A 240 -2.48 -7.43 -7.22
CA ALA A 240 -1.16 -6.80 -7.06
C ALA A 240 -0.10 -7.81 -6.60
N ARG A 241 -0.44 -8.73 -5.68
CA ARG A 241 0.47 -9.80 -5.26
C ARG A 241 0.82 -10.73 -6.43
N SER A 242 -0.16 -11.12 -7.23
CA SER A 242 0.04 -11.93 -8.44
C SER A 242 0.97 -11.23 -9.45
N GLU A 243 0.79 -9.91 -9.66
CA GLU A 243 1.69 -9.11 -10.50
C GLU A 243 3.13 -9.08 -9.94
N ALA A 244 3.29 -8.93 -8.62
CA ALA A 244 4.59 -8.99 -7.98
C ALA A 244 5.24 -10.38 -8.09
N GLU A 245 4.48 -11.46 -7.88
CA GLU A 245 4.95 -12.85 -8.04
C GLU A 245 5.40 -13.15 -9.47
N GLN A 246 4.69 -12.61 -10.47
CA GLN A 246 5.10 -12.72 -11.87
C GLN A 246 6.44 -12.02 -12.13
N GLN A 247 6.64 -10.81 -11.59
CA GLN A 247 7.91 -10.08 -11.68
C GLN A 247 9.05 -10.83 -10.97
N ILE A 248 8.78 -11.41 -9.79
CA ILE A 248 9.74 -12.25 -9.06
C ILE A 248 10.17 -13.42 -9.94
N TYR A 249 9.22 -14.12 -10.56
CA TYR A 249 9.51 -15.25 -11.44
C TYR A 249 10.37 -14.83 -12.64
N GLN A 250 10.04 -13.72 -13.28
CA GLN A 250 10.83 -13.19 -14.40
C GLN A 250 12.25 -12.80 -13.98
N GLN A 251 12.41 -12.06 -12.89
CA GLN A 251 13.74 -11.69 -12.38
C GLN A 251 14.57 -12.91 -11.95
N LEU A 252 13.92 -13.92 -11.35
CA LEU A 252 14.59 -15.16 -10.96
C LEU A 252 15.12 -15.89 -12.20
N ASN A 253 14.32 -16.03 -13.25
CA ASN A 253 14.75 -16.66 -14.50
C ASN A 253 15.90 -15.89 -15.16
N LEU A 254 15.81 -14.55 -15.23
CA LEU A 254 16.91 -13.73 -15.75
C LEU A 254 18.20 -13.94 -14.96
N LYS A 255 18.11 -14.03 -13.62
CA LYS A 255 19.27 -14.32 -12.78
C LYS A 255 19.82 -15.72 -13.02
N ILE A 256 18.96 -16.72 -13.21
CA ILE A 256 19.39 -18.08 -13.58
C ILE A 256 20.13 -18.06 -14.92
N ASP A 257 19.58 -17.38 -15.92
CA ASP A 257 20.19 -17.25 -17.26
C ASP A 257 21.57 -16.57 -17.17
N GLU A 258 21.70 -15.49 -16.39
CA GLU A 258 23.00 -14.83 -16.13
C GLU A 258 24.05 -15.79 -15.54
N PHE A 259 23.66 -16.70 -14.64
CA PHE A 259 24.57 -17.73 -14.12
C PHE A 259 24.92 -18.77 -15.19
N LEU A 260 23.96 -19.18 -16.01
CA LEU A 260 24.17 -20.17 -17.06
C LEU A 260 25.04 -19.64 -18.20
N ASP A 261 25.01 -18.33 -18.48
CA ASP A 261 25.87 -17.68 -19.47
C ASP A 261 27.37 -17.75 -19.09
N LEU A 262 27.69 -17.99 -17.81
CA LEU A 262 29.05 -18.24 -17.35
C LEU A 262 29.55 -19.66 -17.67
N ALA A 263 28.70 -20.51 -18.25
CA ALA A 263 29.06 -21.88 -18.57
C ALA A 263 30.17 -21.94 -19.63
N SER A 264 31.33 -22.44 -19.21
CA SER A 264 32.47 -22.72 -20.08
C SER A 264 32.74 -24.22 -20.09
N TYR A 265 32.09 -24.92 -21.02
CA TYR A 265 32.30 -26.35 -21.21
C TYR A 265 33.49 -26.60 -22.11
N ASP A 266 34.53 -27.23 -21.57
CA ASP A 266 35.58 -27.85 -22.38
C ASP A 266 35.15 -29.27 -22.73
N TRP A 267 34.60 -29.42 -23.94
CA TRP A 267 34.11 -30.69 -24.48
C TRP A 267 35.23 -31.69 -24.81
N THR A 268 36.50 -31.32 -24.65
CA THR A 268 37.67 -32.15 -25.01
C THR A 268 38.33 -32.85 -23.82
N ILE A 269 37.80 -32.67 -22.62
CA ILE A 269 38.32 -33.26 -21.40
C ILE A 269 38.21 -34.80 -21.44
N SER A 270 39.33 -35.47 -21.24
CA SER A 270 39.42 -36.95 -21.27
C SER A 270 38.90 -37.62 -19.99
N ASP A 271 38.93 -36.93 -18.85
CA ASP A 271 38.50 -37.44 -17.54
C ASP A 271 37.68 -36.40 -16.75
N SER A 272 36.57 -36.83 -16.14
CA SER A 272 35.76 -35.94 -15.30
C SER A 272 36.54 -35.45 -14.07
N LYS A 273 36.47 -34.15 -13.75
CA LYS A 273 37.13 -33.55 -12.57
C LYS A 273 36.47 -33.94 -11.24
N GLY A 274 35.36 -34.68 -11.25
CA GLY A 274 34.65 -35.15 -10.05
C GLY A 274 33.98 -34.04 -9.20
N GLN A 275 33.97 -32.79 -9.68
CA GLN A 275 33.38 -31.64 -9.00
C GLN A 275 32.39 -30.92 -9.94
N ALA A 276 31.32 -30.37 -9.38
CA ALA A 276 30.37 -29.53 -10.11
C ALA A 276 31.05 -28.21 -10.52
N SER A 277 30.62 -27.64 -11.66
CA SER A 277 31.09 -26.34 -12.14
C SER A 277 30.84 -25.24 -11.11
N SER A 278 31.78 -24.30 -10.95
CA SER A 278 31.69 -23.23 -9.94
C SER A 278 30.43 -22.40 -10.08
N TYR A 279 30.05 -22.01 -11.30
CA TYR A 279 28.82 -21.23 -11.54
C TYR A 279 27.54 -21.99 -11.12
N LEU A 280 27.51 -23.33 -11.22
CA LEU A 280 26.38 -24.15 -10.74
C LEU A 280 26.34 -24.20 -9.21
N MET A 281 27.50 -24.27 -8.56
CA MET A 281 27.57 -24.22 -7.10
C MET A 281 27.10 -22.85 -6.59
N ASP A 282 27.54 -21.76 -7.22
CA ASP A 282 27.14 -20.39 -6.89
C ASP A 282 25.63 -20.18 -7.14
N LEU A 283 25.10 -20.71 -8.26
CA LEU A 283 23.66 -20.70 -8.54
C LEU A 283 22.87 -21.44 -7.47
N VAL A 284 23.32 -22.62 -7.03
CA VAL A 284 22.66 -23.38 -5.95
C VAL A 284 22.69 -22.61 -4.63
N VAL A 285 23.81 -21.95 -4.30
CA VAL A 285 23.91 -21.11 -3.10
C VAL A 285 22.97 -19.92 -3.21
N PHE A 286 22.92 -19.24 -4.36
CA PHE A 286 22.01 -18.13 -4.62
C PHE A 286 20.54 -18.56 -4.44
N LEU A 287 20.11 -19.63 -5.12
CA LEU A 287 18.75 -20.14 -5.03
C LEU A 287 18.41 -20.54 -3.59
N LYS A 288 19.31 -21.24 -2.88
CA LYS A 288 19.11 -21.58 -1.46
C LYS A 288 18.94 -20.32 -0.61
N SER A 289 19.74 -19.28 -0.82
CA SER A 289 19.62 -18.02 -0.09
C SER A 289 18.27 -17.35 -0.34
N ILE A 290 17.82 -17.30 -1.60
CA ILE A 290 16.51 -16.73 -1.97
C ILE A 290 15.37 -17.53 -1.35
N PHE A 291 15.39 -18.87 -1.48
CA PHE A 291 14.38 -19.74 -0.89
C PHE A 291 14.38 -19.71 0.64
N MET A 292 15.54 -19.52 1.28
CA MET A 292 15.60 -19.29 2.73
C MET A 292 14.94 -17.98 3.13
N SER A 293 15.08 -16.92 2.32
CA SER A 293 14.34 -15.67 2.52
C SER A 293 12.81 -15.84 2.41
N PHE A 294 12.33 -16.80 1.61
CA PHE A 294 10.90 -17.19 1.61
C PHE A 294 10.47 -17.94 2.89
N THR A 295 11.37 -18.75 3.49
CA THR A 295 11.04 -19.63 4.64
C THR A 295 11.22 -18.99 6.01
N ASN A 296 11.85 -17.82 6.12
CA ASN A 296 11.94 -17.08 7.39
C ASN A 296 10.60 -16.43 7.81
N LEU A 297 9.52 -16.71 7.08
CA LEU A 297 8.16 -16.42 7.49
C LEU A 297 7.57 -17.64 8.20
N PRO A 298 6.76 -17.45 9.26
CA PRO A 298 6.10 -18.56 9.95
C PRO A 298 5.34 -19.44 8.95
N VAL A 299 5.45 -20.76 9.14
CA VAL A 299 5.04 -21.84 8.22
C VAL A 299 3.58 -21.74 7.75
N SER A 300 2.74 -21.01 8.48
CA SER A 300 1.36 -20.64 8.10
C SER A 300 1.27 -19.82 6.81
N SER A 301 2.28 -19.00 6.49
CA SER A 301 2.32 -18.20 5.24
C SER A 301 2.74 -19.02 4.02
N LEU A 302 3.44 -20.15 4.21
CA LEU A 302 3.90 -21.03 3.13
C LEU A 302 2.76 -21.84 2.49
N TYR A 303 1.63 -22.02 3.19
CA TYR A 303 0.44 -22.65 2.59
C TYR A 303 -0.21 -21.76 1.52
N ASN A 304 -0.12 -20.44 1.65
CA ASN A 304 -0.68 -19.47 0.69
C ASN A 304 0.30 -19.09 -0.43
N LEU A 305 1.60 -19.19 -0.17
CA LEU A 305 2.69 -19.01 -1.14
C LEU A 305 3.02 -20.29 -1.92
N ARG A 306 2.07 -21.23 -2.02
CA ARG A 306 2.18 -22.38 -2.91
C ARG A 306 2.14 -21.87 -4.35
N LEU A 307 3.27 -21.32 -4.80
CA LEU A 307 3.62 -21.15 -6.19
C LEU A 307 3.16 -22.42 -6.92
N PRO A 308 2.49 -22.31 -8.07
CA PRO A 308 2.06 -23.46 -8.86
C PRO A 308 3.29 -24.15 -9.49
N LEU A 309 4.12 -24.73 -8.64
CA LEU A 309 5.26 -25.58 -8.99
C LEU A 309 4.91 -27.07 -8.81
N VAL A 310 3.66 -27.40 -8.51
CA VAL A 310 3.16 -28.79 -8.45
C VAL A 310 1.96 -28.97 -9.38
N THR A 311 2.16 -28.67 -10.66
CA THR A 311 1.41 -29.27 -11.78
C THR A 311 2.34 -29.34 -13.00
N LEU A 312 3.38 -30.15 -12.90
CA LEU A 312 4.06 -30.84 -14.00
C LEU A 312 4.59 -32.17 -13.45
#